data_AF-A0A8I2ZV29-F1
#
_entry.id   AF-A0A8I2ZV29-F1
#
_cell.length_a   1.000
_cell.length_b   1.000
_cell.length_c   1.000
_cell.angle_alpha   90.00
_cell.angle_beta   90.00
_cell.angle_gamma   90.00
#
_symmetry.space_group_name_H-M   'P 1'
#
loop_
_entity.id
_entity.type
_entity.pdbx_description
1 polymer ?
#
loop_
_entity_poly.entity_id
_entity_poly.type
_entity_poly.pdbx_seq_one_letter_code
_entity_poly.pdbx_strand_id
1 'polypeptide(L)'
;MASESRLYTFSQDSKDHLRKFRLGTSRSNDPQAVIYLIDKTTHEIRQDEDQMVYKSLDAIADDLPDHSPRFVLLSYPMTVSGRTSVPYVLLYYIPVTANNELKMLYAGAKELMRNTAEAGRVLDVESIDEIEEIPTRLGAD
;
A
#
# COMPACT_ATOMS: atom_id res chain seq x y z
N MET A 1 -2.34 11.14 -18.47
CA MET A 1 -2.19 10.00 -17.53
C MET A 1 -3.42 9.09 -17.44
N ALA A 2 -4.64 9.49 -17.85
CA ALA A 2 -5.85 8.62 -17.83
C ALA A 2 -5.86 7.42 -18.82
N SER A 3 -4.83 7.25 -19.64
CA SER A 3 -4.76 6.20 -20.67
C SER A 3 -4.12 4.91 -20.18
N GLU A 4 -3.16 5.00 -19.25
CA GLU A 4 -2.39 3.83 -18.77
C GLU A 4 -3.16 3.04 -17.71
N SER A 5 -3.99 3.71 -16.89
CA SER A 5 -4.79 3.05 -15.85
C SER A 5 -5.84 2.08 -16.38
N ARG A 6 -6.22 2.18 -17.67
CA ARG A 6 -7.22 1.30 -18.30
C ARG A 6 -6.73 -0.12 -18.53
N LEU A 7 -5.41 -0.34 -18.46
CA LEU A 7 -4.80 -1.67 -18.61
C LEU A 7 -5.02 -2.52 -17.36
N TYR A 8 -5.03 -1.89 -16.19
CA TYR A 8 -5.05 -2.59 -14.91
C TYR A 8 -6.48 -2.82 -14.42
N THR A 9 -6.68 -3.93 -13.73
CA THR A 9 -8.00 -4.30 -13.22
C THR A 9 -7.95 -4.74 -11.77
N PHE A 10 -9.11 -4.74 -11.13
CA PHE A 10 -9.35 -5.39 -9.84
C PHE A 10 -10.54 -6.33 -10.02
N SER A 11 -10.41 -7.57 -9.55
CA SER A 11 -11.54 -8.44 -9.29
C SER A 11 -12.53 -7.82 -8.31
N GLN A 12 -13.77 -8.31 -8.31
CA GLN A 12 -14.77 -7.89 -7.32
C GLN A 12 -14.31 -8.23 -5.90
N ASP A 13 -13.71 -9.41 -5.71
CA ASP A 13 -13.18 -9.87 -4.43
C ASP A 13 -12.09 -8.93 -3.90
N SER A 14 -11.18 -8.47 -4.77
CA SER A 14 -10.16 -7.50 -4.38
C SER A 14 -10.76 -6.16 -3.97
N LYS A 15 -11.78 -5.66 -4.70
CA LYS A 15 -12.49 -4.42 -4.32
C LYS A 15 -13.22 -4.56 -2.99
N ASP A 16 -13.87 -5.70 -2.77
CA ASP A 16 -14.57 -5.98 -1.53
C ASP A 16 -13.61 -6.08 -0.36
N HIS A 17 -12.44 -6.71 -0.55
CA HIS A 17 -11.37 -6.75 0.43
C HIS A 17 -10.87 -5.33 0.76
N LEU A 18 -10.52 -4.52 -0.24
CA LEU A 18 -10.07 -3.13 -0.05
C LEU A 18 -11.07 -2.32 0.77
N ARG A 19 -12.36 -2.42 0.44
CA ARG A 19 -13.43 -1.76 1.19
C ARG A 19 -13.53 -2.27 2.63
N LYS A 20 -13.52 -3.60 2.84
CA LYS A 20 -13.58 -4.21 4.17
C LYS A 20 -12.39 -3.80 5.03
N PHE A 21 -11.19 -3.81 4.47
CA PHE A 21 -9.96 -3.40 5.14
C PHE A 21 -10.08 -1.94 5.60
N ARG A 22 -10.32 -1.00 4.68
CA ARG A 22 -10.46 0.43 5.00
C ARG A 22 -11.49 0.71 6.10
N LEU A 23 -12.68 0.09 6.00
CA LEU A 23 -13.74 0.31 6.99
C LEU A 23 -13.42 -0.36 8.33
N GLY A 24 -12.86 -1.57 8.29
CA GLY A 24 -12.55 -2.38 9.47
C GLY A 24 -11.39 -1.83 10.30
N THR A 25 -10.40 -1.20 9.67
CA THR A 25 -9.19 -0.72 10.36
C THR A 25 -9.33 0.71 10.90
N SER A 26 -10.38 1.45 10.49
CA SER A 26 -10.59 2.89 10.80
C SER A 26 -10.66 3.25 12.28
N ARG A 27 -10.89 2.26 13.16
CA ARG A 27 -10.93 2.40 14.62
C ARG A 27 -10.05 1.37 15.34
N SER A 28 -9.13 0.73 14.61
CA SER A 28 -8.16 -0.18 15.20
C SER A 28 -7.24 0.58 16.15
N ASN A 29 -6.79 -0.09 17.21
CA ASN A 29 -5.71 0.41 18.07
C ASN A 29 -4.34 -0.12 17.64
N ASP A 30 -4.31 -1.14 16.79
CA ASP A 30 -3.09 -1.75 16.27
C ASP A 30 -2.87 -1.34 14.81
N PRO A 31 -1.62 -1.12 14.37
CA PRO A 31 -1.29 -0.98 12.97
C PRO A 31 -1.76 -2.20 12.18
N GLN A 32 -2.29 -1.95 10.98
CA GLN A 32 -2.68 -3.01 10.07
C GLN A 32 -2.24 -2.67 8.67
N ALA A 33 -1.69 -3.64 7.95
CA ALA A 33 -1.32 -3.47 6.56
C ALA A 33 -1.63 -4.69 5.71
N VAL A 34 -1.74 -4.45 4.40
CA VAL A 34 -1.91 -5.48 3.37
C VAL A 34 -1.08 -5.11 2.14
N ILE A 35 -0.49 -6.12 1.50
CA ILE A 35 0.45 -5.95 0.38
C ILE A 35 -0.21 -6.41 -0.92
N TYR A 36 -0.31 -5.51 -1.89
CA TYR A 36 -0.82 -5.78 -3.23
C TYR A 36 0.30 -5.76 -4.26
N LEU A 37 0.17 -6.64 -5.25
CA LEU A 37 1.06 -6.76 -6.40
C LEU A 37 0.27 -6.67 -7.71
N ILE A 38 0.98 -6.41 -8.81
CA ILE A 38 0.45 -6.52 -10.17
C ILE A 38 0.83 -7.88 -10.73
N ASP A 39 -0.17 -8.67 -11.11
CA ASP A 39 0.04 -9.86 -11.92
C ASP A 39 0.48 -9.44 -13.33
N LYS A 40 1.70 -9.81 -13.72
CA LYS A 40 2.29 -9.33 -14.99
C LYS A 40 1.59 -9.90 -16.23
N THR A 41 0.87 -11.01 -16.07
CA THR A 41 0.18 -11.66 -17.18
C THR A 41 -1.21 -11.06 -17.36
N THR A 42 -1.96 -10.94 -16.26
CA THR A 42 -3.37 -10.48 -16.32
C THR A 42 -3.50 -8.97 -16.15
N HIS A 43 -2.47 -8.29 -15.65
CA HIS A 43 -2.51 -6.89 -15.21
C HIS A 43 -3.53 -6.64 -14.09
N GLU A 44 -3.93 -7.69 -13.38
CA GLU A 44 -4.76 -7.57 -12.19
C GLU A 44 -3.93 -7.11 -10.99
N ILE A 45 -4.46 -6.15 -10.24
CA ILE A 45 -3.92 -5.74 -8.94
C ILE A 45 -4.62 -6.56 -7.87
N ARG A 46 -3.86 -7.39 -7.15
CA ARG A 46 -4.39 -8.34 -6.15
C ARG A 46 -3.40 -8.56 -5.01
N GLN A 47 -3.90 -9.11 -3.91
CA GLN A 47 -3.05 -9.71 -2.89
C GLN A 47 -2.52 -11.07 -3.36
N ASP A 48 -1.58 -11.61 -2.60
CA ASP A 48 -1.31 -13.04 -2.64
C ASP A 48 -2.55 -13.86 -2.24
N GLU A 49 -2.43 -15.18 -2.39
CA GLU A 49 -3.52 -16.12 -2.11
C GLU A 49 -3.87 -16.19 -0.62
N ASP A 50 -2.92 -15.86 0.26
CA ASP A 50 -3.07 -15.93 1.72
C ASP A 50 -3.79 -14.70 2.30
N GLN A 51 -3.89 -13.60 1.54
CA GLN A 51 -4.53 -12.34 1.94
C GLN A 51 -4.05 -11.86 3.31
N MET A 52 -2.73 -11.91 3.51
CA MET A 52 -2.11 -11.68 4.81
C MET A 52 -2.31 -10.25 5.31
N VAL A 53 -2.74 -10.12 6.57
CA VAL A 53 -2.83 -8.83 7.28
C VAL A 53 -1.68 -8.71 8.28
N TYR A 54 -0.75 -7.81 8.00
CA TYR A 54 0.39 -7.51 8.85
C TYR A 54 -0.01 -6.58 10.00
N LYS A 55 0.62 -6.74 11.16
CA LYS A 55 0.27 -6.00 12.40
C LYS A 55 1.37 -5.08 12.92
N SER A 56 2.48 -4.98 12.19
CA SER A 56 3.66 -4.20 12.57
C SER A 56 4.44 -3.82 11.32
N LEU A 57 5.18 -2.72 11.39
CA LEU A 57 6.05 -2.26 10.29
C LEU A 57 7.18 -3.26 10.00
N ASP A 58 7.77 -3.87 11.03
CA ASP A 58 8.82 -4.89 10.90
C ASP A 58 8.34 -6.09 10.07
N ALA A 59 7.16 -6.62 10.38
CA ALA A 59 6.58 -7.72 9.61
C ALA A 59 6.28 -7.36 8.14
N ILE A 60 6.01 -6.09 7.83
CA ILE A 60 5.87 -5.63 6.44
C ILE A 60 7.26 -5.59 5.79
N ALA A 61 8.24 -5.01 6.47
CA ALA A 61 9.62 -4.90 6.02
C ALA A 61 10.23 -6.28 5.70
N ASP A 62 10.02 -7.27 6.55
CA ASP A 62 10.54 -8.65 6.39
C ASP A 62 9.99 -9.35 5.14
N ASP A 63 8.76 -9.02 4.71
CA ASP A 63 8.06 -9.69 3.62
C ASP A 63 8.06 -8.87 2.32
N LEU A 64 8.55 -7.62 2.37
CA LEU A 64 8.73 -6.80 1.19
C LEU A 64 9.90 -7.32 0.35
N PRO A 65 9.72 -7.49 -0.97
CA PRO A 65 10.77 -8.01 -1.83
C PRO A 65 11.85 -6.95 -2.12
N ASP A 66 13.11 -7.38 -2.19
CA ASP A 66 14.25 -6.49 -2.46
C ASP A 66 14.23 -5.86 -3.85
N HIS A 67 13.67 -6.56 -4.86
CA HIS A 67 13.86 -6.24 -6.28
C HIS A 67 12.56 -5.99 -7.06
N SER A 68 11.42 -5.89 -6.38
CA SER A 68 10.15 -5.65 -7.07
C SER A 68 9.26 -4.67 -6.31
N PRO A 69 8.56 -3.76 -7.00
CA PRO A 69 7.66 -2.83 -6.32
C PRO A 69 6.46 -3.53 -5.69
N ARG A 70 5.83 -2.87 -4.71
CA ARG A 70 4.58 -3.28 -4.06
C ARG A 70 3.72 -2.07 -3.72
N PHE A 71 2.41 -2.30 -3.68
CA PHE A 71 1.46 -1.36 -3.09
C PHE A 71 1.12 -1.83 -1.68
N VAL A 72 1.45 -1.05 -0.66
CA VAL A 72 1.11 -1.41 0.73
C VAL A 72 0.05 -0.45 1.23
N LEU A 73 -1.12 -0.96 1.61
CA LEU A 73 -2.09 -0.14 2.33
C LEU A 73 -1.81 -0.25 3.81
N LEU A 74 -1.64 0.89 4.46
CA LEU A 74 -1.34 0.98 5.88
C LEU A 74 -2.42 1.80 6.58
N SER A 75 -3.02 1.20 7.59
CA SER A 75 -3.86 1.87 8.59
C SER A 75 -3.06 1.95 9.88
N TYR A 76 -2.64 3.15 10.27
CA TYR A 76 -1.69 3.33 11.36
C TYR A 76 -2.28 4.18 12.49
N PRO A 77 -2.77 3.59 13.58
CA PRO A 77 -3.27 4.36 14.72
C PRO A 77 -2.13 5.15 15.38
N MET A 78 -2.32 6.45 15.56
CA MET A 78 -1.35 7.30 16.23
C MET A 78 -2.02 8.43 16.99
N THR A 79 -1.29 8.99 17.97
CA THR A 79 -1.73 10.15 18.73
C THR A 79 -0.71 11.26 18.60
N VAL A 80 -1.13 12.37 18.01
CA VAL A 80 -0.30 13.58 17.85
C VAL A 80 -0.93 14.70 18.66
N SER A 81 -0.18 15.27 19.60
CA SER A 81 -0.64 16.40 20.42
C SER A 81 -1.99 16.17 21.10
N GLY A 82 -2.23 14.95 21.59
CA GLY A 82 -3.47 14.56 22.28
C GLY A 82 -4.67 14.25 21.36
N ARG A 83 -4.50 14.33 20.04
CA ARG A 83 -5.52 13.90 19.06
C ARG A 83 -5.16 12.54 18.50
N THR A 84 -6.06 11.58 18.69
CA THR A 84 -5.95 10.27 18.07
C THR A 84 -6.49 10.32 16.65
N SER A 85 -5.71 9.81 15.71
CA SER A 85 -6.09 9.63 14.32
C SER A 85 -5.63 8.25 13.84
N VAL A 86 -6.26 7.74 12.79
CA VAL A 86 -5.83 6.51 12.13
C VAL A 86 -5.61 6.82 10.65
N PRO A 87 -4.47 7.44 10.28
CA PRO A 87 -4.11 7.63 8.89
C PRO A 87 -4.24 6.34 8.09
N TYR A 88 -4.95 6.43 6.96
CA TYR A 88 -5.09 5.37 5.98
C TYR A 88 -4.37 5.78 4.69
N VAL A 89 -3.20 5.18 4.47
CA VAL A 89 -2.24 5.61 3.46
C VAL A 89 -1.85 4.47 2.54
N LEU A 90 -1.45 4.82 1.33
CA LEU A 90 -0.80 3.92 0.39
C LEU A 90 0.71 4.17 0.44
N LEU A 91 1.47 3.19 0.89
CA LEU A 91 2.92 3.17 0.69
C LEU A 91 3.18 2.63 -0.72
N TYR A 92 3.74 3.48 -1.57
CA TYR A 92 4.16 3.14 -2.90
C TYR A 92 5.62 2.70 -2.84
N TYR A 93 5.82 1.43 -2.49
CA TYR A 93 7.15 0.84 -2.33
C TYR A 93 7.75 0.52 -3.69
N ILE A 94 8.83 1.20 -4.04
CA ILE A 94 9.61 0.97 -5.24
C ILE A 94 11.08 0.83 -4.84
N PRO A 95 11.58 -0.39 -4.60
CA PRO A 95 12.97 -0.54 -4.22
C PRO A 95 13.88 0.01 -5.31
N VAL A 96 14.95 0.71 -4.91
CA VAL A 96 15.92 1.31 -5.84
C VAL A 96 16.47 0.30 -6.85
N THR A 97 16.59 -0.96 -6.46
CA THR A 97 17.10 -2.07 -7.26
C THR A 97 16.08 -2.64 -8.27
N ALA A 98 14.80 -2.26 -8.18
CA ALA A 98 13.81 -2.70 -9.15
C ALA A 98 14.17 -2.21 -10.56
N ASN A 99 13.96 -3.08 -11.55
CA ASN A 99 14.21 -2.71 -12.94
C ASN A 99 13.19 -1.67 -13.44
N ASN A 100 13.58 -0.93 -14.49
CA ASN A 100 12.78 0.19 -15.01
C ASN A 100 11.41 -0.24 -15.54
N GLU A 101 11.30 -1.42 -16.14
CA GLU A 101 10.04 -1.94 -16.65
C GLU A 101 9.01 -2.12 -15.53
N LEU A 102 9.43 -2.69 -14.40
CA LEU A 102 8.57 -2.84 -13.22
C LEU A 102 8.22 -1.50 -12.58
N LYS A 103 9.19 -0.58 -12.50
CA LYS A 103 8.93 0.78 -12.00
C LYS A 103 7.85 1.48 -12.84
N MET A 104 7.92 1.36 -14.16
CA MET A 104 6.92 1.93 -15.07
C MET A 104 5.56 1.25 -14.95
N LEU A 105 5.53 -0.09 -14.86
CA LEU A 105 4.30 -0.87 -14.67
C LEU A 105 3.53 -0.40 -13.42
N TYR A 106 4.23 -0.31 -12.29
CA TYR A 106 3.63 0.15 -11.04
C TYR A 106 3.25 1.62 -11.07
N ALA A 107 4.01 2.48 -11.77
CA ALA A 107 3.68 3.89 -11.91
C ALA A 107 2.35 4.10 -12.65
N GLY A 108 2.11 3.32 -13.70
CA GLY A 108 0.85 3.36 -14.46
C GLY A 108 -0.38 2.90 -13.65
N ALA A 109 -0.17 2.05 -12.64
CA ALA A 109 -1.22 1.51 -11.78
C ALA A 109 -1.46 2.33 -10.50
N LYS A 110 -0.50 3.19 -10.09
CA LYS A 110 -0.50 3.92 -8.81
C LYS A 110 -1.82 4.65 -8.55
N GLU A 111 -2.28 5.43 -9.52
CA GLU A 111 -3.48 6.25 -9.34
C GLU A 111 -4.75 5.39 -9.31
N LEU A 112 -4.80 4.29 -10.06
CA LEU A 112 -5.91 3.35 -10.00
C LEU A 112 -5.98 2.68 -8.62
N MET A 113 -4.84 2.20 -8.11
CA MET A 113 -4.75 1.60 -6.78
C MET A 113 -5.20 2.58 -5.69
N ARG A 114 -4.65 3.81 -5.69
CA ARG A 114 -5.01 4.87 -4.74
C ARG A 114 -6.52 5.13 -4.73
N ASN A 115 -7.12 5.34 -5.91
CA ASN A 115 -8.54 5.68 -6.03
C ASN A 115 -9.45 4.50 -5.66
N THR A 116 -9.09 3.28 -6.05
CA THR A 116 -9.89 2.08 -5.76
C THR A 116 -9.84 1.73 -4.27
N ALA A 117 -8.68 1.90 -3.63
CA ALA A 117 -8.52 1.69 -2.19
C ALA A 117 -9.06 2.85 -1.35
N GLU A 118 -9.33 4.01 -1.96
CA GLU A 118 -9.68 5.27 -1.29
C GLU A 118 -8.62 5.69 -0.25
N ALA A 119 -7.34 5.53 -0.58
CA ALA A 119 -6.24 5.95 0.28
C ALA A 119 -6.15 7.49 0.36
N GLY A 120 -6.12 8.04 1.57
CA GLY A 120 -6.15 9.48 1.79
C GLY A 120 -4.85 10.18 1.38
N ARG A 121 -3.72 9.48 1.53
CA ARG A 121 -2.37 9.96 1.19
C ARG A 121 -1.57 8.83 0.54
N VAL A 122 -0.62 9.20 -0.30
CA VAL A 122 0.39 8.29 -0.86
C VAL A 122 1.76 8.71 -0.34
N LEU A 123 2.54 7.74 0.13
CA LEU A 123 3.92 7.92 0.55
C LEU A 123 4.81 7.11 -0.38
N ASP A 124 5.78 7.76 -1.01
CA ASP A 124 6.77 7.07 -1.82
C ASP A 124 7.86 6.52 -0.89
N VAL A 125 8.24 5.25 -1.09
CA VAL A 125 9.17 4.51 -0.23
C VAL A 125 10.14 3.75 -1.12
N GLU A 126 11.45 3.99 -1.00
CA GLU A 126 12.45 3.40 -1.89
C GLU A 126 13.34 2.33 -1.24
N SER A 127 13.23 2.16 0.09
CA SER A 127 13.94 1.13 0.85
C SER A 127 13.11 0.62 2.05
N ILE A 128 13.56 -0.49 2.63
CA ILE A 128 12.99 -1.04 3.86
C ILE A 128 13.22 -0.09 5.04
N ASP A 129 14.39 0.55 5.13
CA ASP A 129 14.72 1.50 6.20
C ASP A 129 13.69 2.66 6.28
N GLU A 130 13.19 3.11 5.14
CA GLU A 130 12.16 4.15 5.08
C GLU A 130 10.79 3.72 5.64
N ILE A 131 10.52 2.41 5.76
CA ILE A 131 9.30 1.88 6.38
C ILE A 131 9.28 2.21 7.88
N GLU A 132 10.42 2.16 8.56
CA GLU A 132 10.54 2.49 9.98
C GLU A 132 10.27 3.99 10.25
N GLU A 133 10.49 4.84 9.25
CA GLU A 133 10.28 6.29 9.34
C GLU A 133 8.82 6.72 9.13
N ILE A 134 7.95 5.81 8.68
CA ILE A 134 6.55 6.10 8.36
C ILE A 134 5.81 6.81 9.50
N PRO A 135 5.91 6.41 10.79
CA PRO A 135 5.23 7.10 11.89
C PRO A 135 5.63 8.58 11.98
N THR A 136 6.91 8.89 11.76
CA THR A 136 7.42 10.28 11.75
C THR A 136 6.85 11.06 10.56
N ARG A 137 6.84 10.45 9.36
CA ARG A 137 6.31 11.07 8.13
C ARG A 137 4.80 11.34 8.20
N LEU A 138 4.07 10.53 8.98
CA LEU A 138 2.64 10.73 9.24
C LEU A 138 2.37 11.83 10.28
N GLY A 139 3.28 12.01 11.25
CA GLY A 139 3.13 13.02 12.31
C GLY A 139 3.66 14.41 11.97
N ALA A 140 4.38 14.57 10.85
CA ALA A 140 4.97 15.83 10.41
C ALA A 140 3.98 16.79 9.70
N ASP A 141 2.70 16.40 9.57
CA ASP A 141 1.62 17.21 8.99
C ASP A 141 0.67 17.78 10.07
#